data_AF-F5ZBY1-F1
#
_entry.id   AF-F5ZBY1-F1
#
_cell.length_a   1.000
_cell.length_b   1.000
_cell.length_c   1.000
_cell.angle_alpha   90.00
_cell.angle_beta   90.00
_cell.angle_gamma   90.00
#
_symmetry.space_group_name_H-M   'P 1'
#
loop_
_entity.id
_entity.type
_entity.pdbx_description
1 polymer ?
#
loop_
_entity_poly.entity_id
_entity_poly.type
_entity_poly.pdbx_seq_one_letter_code
_entity_poly.pdbx_strand_id
1 'polypeptide(L)'
;MNSAIFIGAIVCLLATLVFYAGCPNQQWFKKKPLSFNTALLIALTLLVLSTVIFSSTFSLPAAIYTVITLCMLLLGTIPFFTRYAVPLKSVRSRGTGLTRDESYSTFKPHWWLKTIGATLISFPFALFTSGLISQFFLSNTPLDVKSQFLMWLIVPFWLTPLSLIFFAKKPWPPLVMLSLITLIEFAVLQVQG
;
A
#
# COMPACT_ATOMS: atom_id res chain seq x y z
N MET A 1 2.66 27.40 -2.38
CA MET A 1 2.25 26.00 -2.10
C MET A 1 0.76 25.92 -2.36
N ASN A 2 0.30 25.11 -3.33
CA ASN A 2 -1.12 25.08 -3.72
C ASN A 2 -2.00 24.71 -2.52
N SER A 3 -2.83 25.64 -2.07
CA SER A 3 -3.75 25.47 -0.94
C SER A 3 -4.63 24.24 -1.11
N ALA A 4 -5.06 23.93 -2.34
CA ALA A 4 -5.83 22.75 -2.69
C ALA A 4 -5.12 21.43 -2.36
N ILE A 5 -3.81 21.32 -2.60
CA ILE A 5 -3.03 20.10 -2.30
C ILE A 5 -2.98 19.87 -0.78
N PHE A 6 -2.72 20.93 -0.02
CA PHE A 6 -2.65 20.87 1.44
C PHE A 6 -3.99 20.52 2.06
N ILE A 7 -5.07 21.17 1.60
CA ILE A 7 -6.44 20.89 2.06
C ILE A 7 -6.83 19.45 1.69
N GLY A 8 -6.55 19.00 0.46
CA GLY A 8 -6.83 17.64 0.02
C GLY A 8 -6.14 16.59 0.90
N ALA A 9 -4.87 16.82 1.26
CA ALA A 9 -4.11 15.95 2.15
C ALA A 9 -4.69 15.92 3.59
N ILE A 10 -5.10 17.06 4.13
CA ILE A 10 -5.76 17.13 5.45
C ILE A 10 -7.08 16.34 5.43
N VAL A 11 -7.89 16.49 4.38
CA VAL A 11 -9.16 15.76 4.27
C VAL A 11 -8.91 14.24 4.17
N CYS A 12 -7.86 13.81 3.45
CA CYS A 12 -7.42 12.40 3.44
C CYS A 12 -7.02 11.89 4.84
N LEU A 13 -6.27 12.70 5.59
CA LEU A 13 -5.88 12.38 6.96
C LEU A 13 -7.09 12.24 7.87
N LEU A 14 -8.04 13.17 7.80
CA LEU A 14 -9.29 13.09 8.56
C LEU A 14 -10.12 11.86 8.20
N ALA A 15 -10.26 11.55 6.90
CA ALA A 15 -10.95 10.34 6.44
C ALA A 15 -10.34 9.08 7.05
N THR A 16 -9.00 9.02 7.07
CA THR A 16 -8.25 7.88 7.59
C THR A 16 -8.40 7.73 9.11
N LEU A 17 -8.36 8.85 9.85
CA LEU A 17 -8.57 8.86 11.29
C LEU A 17 -9.99 8.44 11.66
N VAL A 18 -11.01 8.95 10.96
CA VAL A 18 -12.40 8.59 11.18
C VAL A 18 -12.62 7.10 10.90
N PHE A 19 -12.07 6.59 9.79
CA PHE A 19 -12.14 5.17 9.46
C PHE A 19 -11.53 4.31 10.56
N TYR A 20 -10.30 4.63 10.99
CA TYR A 20 -9.62 3.92 12.07
C TYR A 20 -10.39 3.98 13.39
N ALA A 21 -10.98 5.13 13.73
CA ALA A 21 -11.80 5.31 14.93
C ALA A 21 -13.08 4.45 14.95
N GLY A 22 -13.57 4.02 13.78
CA GLY A 22 -14.68 3.07 13.67
C GLY A 22 -14.26 1.60 13.59
N CYS A 23 -12.98 1.32 13.35
CA CYS A 23 -12.51 -0.06 13.17
C CYS A 23 -12.67 -0.89 14.44
N PRO A 24 -13.08 -2.17 14.32
CA PRO A 24 -13.23 -3.04 15.47
C PRO A 24 -11.90 -3.36 16.17
N ASN A 25 -10.80 -3.34 15.43
CA ASN A 25 -9.43 -3.61 15.89
C ASN A 25 -8.64 -2.35 16.27
N GLN A 26 -9.30 -1.20 16.43
CA GLN A 26 -8.60 0.01 16.84
C GLN A 26 -8.00 -0.13 18.25
N GLN A 27 -6.82 0.47 18.44
CA GLN A 27 -6.09 0.41 19.70
C GLN A 27 -6.11 1.73 20.50
N TRP A 28 -6.68 2.81 19.94
CA TRP A 28 -6.61 4.16 20.52
C TRP A 28 -7.64 4.40 21.63
N PHE A 29 -8.87 3.94 21.46
CA PHE A 29 -9.96 4.26 22.38
C PHE A 29 -10.43 3.03 23.17
N LYS A 30 -10.62 3.21 24.49
CA LYS A 30 -11.20 2.18 25.36
C LYS A 30 -12.66 1.83 25.01
N LYS A 31 -13.40 2.80 24.47
CA LYS A 31 -14.78 2.65 23.97
C LYS A 31 -14.83 3.15 22.54
N LYS A 32 -15.57 2.45 21.67
CA LYS A 32 -15.72 2.85 20.27
C LYS A 32 -16.57 4.13 20.20
N PRO A 33 -16.04 5.23 19.62
CA PRO A 33 -16.80 6.47 19.50
C PRO A 33 -17.87 6.40 18.40
N LEU A 34 -17.62 5.61 17.35
CA LEU A 34 -18.49 5.47 16.19
C LEU A 34 -18.69 3.98 15.86
N SER A 35 -19.84 3.65 15.28
CA SER A 35 -20.05 2.32 14.70
C SER A 35 -19.24 2.18 13.42
N PHE A 36 -18.83 0.95 13.07
CA PHE A 36 -18.00 0.71 11.88
C PHE A 36 -18.67 1.23 10.60
N ASN A 37 -19.98 0.98 10.44
CA ASN A 37 -20.73 1.39 9.26
C ASN A 37 -20.83 2.90 9.14
N THR A 38 -21.04 3.61 10.26
CA THR A 38 -21.11 5.09 10.24
C THR A 38 -19.74 5.70 9.94
N ALA A 39 -18.67 5.16 10.53
CA ALA A 39 -17.31 5.61 10.25
C ALA A 39 -16.88 5.34 8.81
N LEU A 40 -17.24 4.18 8.24
CA LEU A 40 -16.97 3.84 6.85
C LEU A 40 -17.66 4.81 5.89
N LEU A 41 -18.94 5.12 6.11
CA LEU A 41 -19.68 6.07 5.27
C LEU A 41 -19.06 7.48 5.33
N ILE A 42 -18.72 7.96 6.53
CA ILE A 42 -18.08 9.28 6.70
C ILE A 42 -16.70 9.29 6.03
N ALA A 43 -15.92 8.21 6.16
CA ALA A 43 -14.62 8.12 5.50
C ALA A 43 -14.78 8.15 3.98
N LEU A 44 -15.70 7.38 3.40
CA LEU A 44 -15.95 7.37 1.95
C LEU A 44 -16.35 8.73 1.41
N THR A 45 -17.24 9.46 2.09
CA THR A 45 -17.64 10.81 1.65
C THR A 45 -16.46 11.80 1.71
N LEU A 46 -15.63 11.71 2.75
CA LEU A 46 -14.40 12.52 2.84
C LEU A 46 -13.38 12.17 1.76
N LEU A 47 -13.26 10.89 1.37
CA LEU A 47 -12.37 10.46 0.27
C LEU A 47 -12.84 10.97 -1.09
N VAL A 48 -14.16 10.93 -1.35
CA VAL A 48 -14.74 11.53 -2.55
C VAL A 48 -14.47 13.03 -2.57
N LEU A 49 -14.69 13.72 -1.44
CA LEU A 49 -14.40 15.15 -1.31
C LEU A 49 -12.92 15.47 -1.55
N SER A 50 -12.01 14.68 -0.97
CA SER A 50 -10.56 14.82 -1.18
C SER A 50 -10.20 14.63 -2.66
N THR A 51 -10.81 13.66 -3.33
CA THR A 51 -10.61 13.41 -4.77
C THR A 51 -11.05 14.60 -5.61
N VAL A 52 -12.21 15.19 -5.30
CA VAL A 52 -12.71 16.41 -5.97
C VAL A 52 -11.74 17.58 -5.75
N ILE A 53 -11.25 17.78 -4.52
CA ILE A 53 -10.28 18.84 -4.21
C ILE A 53 -8.98 18.62 -5.00
N PHE A 54 -8.45 17.40 -5.05
CA PHE A 54 -7.26 17.10 -5.83
C PHE A 54 -7.48 17.25 -7.34
N SER A 55 -8.68 16.98 -7.85
CA SER A 55 -9.03 17.15 -9.27
C SER A 55 -9.03 18.62 -9.73
N SER A 56 -9.04 19.57 -8.79
CA SER A 56 -8.83 21.00 -9.11
C SER A 56 -7.39 21.33 -9.52
N THR A 57 -6.43 20.46 -9.16
CA THR A 57 -5.00 20.67 -9.38
C THR A 57 -4.38 19.61 -10.29
N PHE A 58 -4.86 18.37 -10.19
CA PHE A 58 -4.37 17.24 -10.96
C PHE A 58 -5.47 16.71 -11.90
N SER A 59 -5.08 15.93 -12.90
CA SER A 59 -6.05 15.18 -13.71
C SER A 59 -6.84 14.20 -12.83
N LEU A 60 -8.08 13.88 -13.22
CA LEU A 60 -8.95 12.99 -12.43
C LEU A 60 -8.27 11.66 -12.06
N PRO A 61 -7.56 10.96 -12.97
CA PRO A 61 -6.88 9.73 -12.59
C PRO A 61 -5.73 9.97 -11.59
N ALA A 62 -4.98 11.06 -11.74
CA ALA A 62 -3.91 11.44 -10.82
C ALA A 62 -4.45 11.72 -9.41
N ALA A 63 -5.60 12.40 -9.31
CA ALA A 63 -6.27 12.69 -8.06
C ALA A 63 -6.67 11.40 -7.32
N ILE A 64 -7.26 10.43 -8.04
CA ILE A 64 -7.65 9.13 -7.49
C ILE A 64 -6.42 8.39 -6.95
N TYR A 65 -5.34 8.29 -7.74
CA TYR A 65 -4.11 7.62 -7.31
C TYR A 65 -3.47 8.29 -6.10
N THR A 66 -3.48 9.62 -6.07
CA THR A 66 -2.93 10.40 -4.94
C THR A 66 -3.70 10.12 -3.65
N VAL A 67 -5.04 10.09 -3.71
CA VAL A 67 -5.90 9.77 -2.56
C VAL A 67 -5.64 8.35 -2.07
N ILE A 68 -5.61 7.35 -2.97
CA ILE A 68 -5.34 5.95 -2.61
C ILE A 68 -3.97 5.82 -1.92
N THR A 69 -2.94 6.42 -2.51
CA THR A 69 -1.55 6.34 -2.01
C THR A 69 -1.42 7.01 -0.63
N LEU A 70 -2.03 8.18 -0.45
CA LEU A 70 -2.08 8.86 0.85
C LEU A 70 -2.79 8.02 1.90
N CYS A 71 -3.94 7.42 1.57
CA CYS A 71 -4.66 6.55 2.50
C CYS A 71 -3.85 5.33 2.91
N MET A 72 -3.16 4.67 1.96
CA MET A 72 -2.27 3.55 2.26
C MET A 72 -1.13 3.96 3.20
N LEU A 73 -0.49 5.10 2.94
CA LEU A 73 0.58 5.63 3.78
C LEU A 73 0.08 5.99 5.19
N LEU A 74 -1.06 6.66 5.28
CA LEU A 74 -1.65 7.10 6.56
C LEU A 74 -2.12 5.90 7.40
N LEU A 75 -2.81 4.93 6.79
CA LEU A 75 -3.19 3.68 7.48
C LEU A 75 -1.98 2.86 7.91
N GLY A 76 -0.91 2.85 7.11
CA GLY A 76 0.34 2.16 7.44
C GLY A 76 1.13 2.81 8.57
N THR A 77 0.98 4.13 8.78
CA THR A 77 1.71 4.88 9.82
C THR A 77 0.96 4.94 11.16
N ILE A 78 -0.37 4.86 11.17
CA ILE A 78 -1.19 4.87 12.40
C ILE A 78 -0.73 3.82 13.46
N PRO A 79 -0.39 2.56 13.10
CA PRO A 79 0.10 1.56 14.06
C PRO A 79 1.47 1.88 14.65
N PHE A 80 2.29 2.72 14.00
CA PHE A 80 3.58 3.11 14.55
C PHE A 80 3.41 4.13 15.67
N PHE A 81 2.43 5.04 15.57
CA PHE A 81 2.09 5.95 16.66
C PHE A 81 1.53 5.21 17.88
N THR A 82 0.84 4.07 17.70
CA THR A 82 0.34 3.26 18.83
C THR A 82 1.40 2.44 19.52
N ARG A 83 2.46 2.03 18.83
CA ARG A 83 3.51 1.19 19.42
C ARG A 83 4.29 1.91 20.53
N TYR A 84 4.25 3.24 20.55
CA TYR A 84 4.81 4.07 21.62
C TYR A 84 3.87 4.26 22.83
N ALA A 85 2.58 3.96 22.67
CA ALA A 85 1.63 3.90 23.78
C ALA A 85 1.55 2.45 24.27
N VAL A 86 1.70 2.23 25.57
CA VAL A 86 1.52 0.88 26.16
C VAL A 86 0.15 0.33 25.69
N PRO A 87 0.10 -0.81 25.00
CA PRO A 87 -1.16 -1.33 24.48
C PRO A 87 -2.13 -1.51 25.65
N LEU A 88 -3.35 -0.99 25.50
CA LEU A 88 -4.40 -1.17 26.50
C LEU A 88 -4.64 -2.68 26.68
N LYS A 89 -4.19 -3.24 27.82
CA LYS A 89 -4.47 -4.63 28.18
C LYS A 89 -5.98 -4.80 28.26
N SER A 90 -6.52 -5.80 27.56
CA SER A 90 -7.93 -6.13 27.71
C SER A 90 -8.21 -6.54 29.16
N VAL A 91 -9.17 -5.87 29.81
CA VAL A 91 -9.58 -6.18 31.19
C VAL A 91 -10.30 -7.54 31.27
N ARG A 92 -10.78 -8.03 30.12
CA ARG A 92 -11.45 -9.32 30.01
C ARG A 92 -10.42 -10.42 29.76
N SER A 93 -9.83 -10.91 30.85
CA SER A 93 -9.24 -12.25 30.91
C SER A 93 -10.38 -13.28 30.77
N ARG A 94 -10.91 -13.44 29.55
CA ARG A 94 -11.64 -14.66 29.22
C ARG A 94 -10.59 -15.74 29.03
N GLY A 95 -10.80 -16.85 29.72
CA GLY A 95 -9.82 -17.85 30.05
C GLY A 95 -8.99 -18.35 28.87
N THR A 96 -7.80 -18.81 29.26
CA THR A 96 -6.86 -19.61 28.49
C THR A 96 -6.44 -18.97 27.18
N GLY A 97 -5.23 -18.39 27.22
CA GLY A 97 -4.56 -17.82 26.07
C GLY A 97 -4.63 -18.76 24.88
N LEU A 98 -4.65 -18.17 23.69
CA LEU A 98 -4.29 -18.86 22.46
C LEU A 98 -3.03 -19.66 22.76
N THR A 99 -3.18 -20.96 23.03
CA THR A 99 -2.07 -21.89 23.01
C THR A 99 -1.57 -21.77 21.59
N ARG A 100 -0.35 -21.22 21.44
CA ARG A 100 0.31 -21.22 20.15
C ARG A 100 0.34 -22.68 19.74
N ASP A 101 -0.45 -23.02 18.73
CA ASP A 101 -0.44 -24.32 18.11
C ASP A 101 1.03 -24.69 17.81
N GLU A 102 1.46 -25.93 18.02
CA GLU A 102 2.86 -26.32 17.82
C GLU A 102 3.34 -25.99 16.38
N SER A 103 2.39 -25.89 15.44
CA SER A 103 2.55 -25.35 14.08
C SER A 103 3.22 -23.96 14.02
N TYR A 104 3.05 -23.11 15.04
CA TYR A 104 3.68 -21.79 15.13
C TYR A 104 5.21 -21.87 15.34
N SER A 105 5.71 -22.96 15.94
CA SER A 105 7.15 -23.22 16.04
C SER A 105 7.75 -23.62 14.68
N THR A 106 6.93 -24.25 13.83
CA THR A 106 7.28 -24.67 12.47
C THR A 106 7.26 -23.50 11.48
N PHE A 107 6.37 -22.52 11.70
CA PHE A 107 6.24 -21.36 10.82
C PHE A 107 7.19 -20.24 11.25
N LYS A 108 8.49 -20.37 10.91
CA LYS A 108 9.42 -19.23 11.07
C LYS A 108 8.94 -18.08 10.19
N PRO A 109 8.53 -16.93 10.77
CA PRO A 109 8.14 -15.79 9.97
C PRO A 109 9.42 -15.22 9.38
N HIS A 110 9.72 -15.55 8.13
CA HIS A 110 10.83 -14.95 7.36
C HIS A 110 10.52 -13.50 6.97
N TRP A 111 9.94 -12.72 7.89
CA TRP A 111 9.37 -11.41 7.62
C TRP A 111 10.41 -10.45 7.05
N TRP A 112 11.62 -10.41 7.63
CA TRP A 112 12.72 -9.62 7.10
C TRP A 112 13.08 -9.98 5.67
N LEU A 113 13.22 -11.27 5.37
CA LEU A 113 13.58 -11.74 4.03
C LEU A 113 12.45 -11.48 3.02
N LYS A 114 11.19 -11.69 3.43
CA LYS A 114 10.01 -11.38 2.61
C LYS A 114 9.95 -9.90 2.29
N THR A 115 10.07 -9.03 3.29
CA THR A 115 10.00 -7.59 3.11
C THR A 115 11.19 -7.08 2.31
N ILE A 116 12.43 -7.33 2.75
CA ILE A 116 13.63 -6.82 2.08
C ILE A 116 13.76 -7.43 0.68
N GLY A 117 13.64 -8.75 0.56
CA GLY A 117 13.77 -9.46 -0.72
C GLY A 117 12.71 -9.02 -1.72
N ALA A 118 11.45 -8.96 -1.32
CA ALA A 118 10.41 -8.49 -2.22
C ALA A 118 10.58 -7.01 -2.54
N THR A 119 10.93 -6.15 -1.58
CA THR A 119 11.12 -4.71 -1.86
C THR A 119 12.23 -4.48 -2.88
N LEU A 120 13.39 -5.13 -2.70
CA LEU A 120 14.56 -4.97 -3.56
C LEU A 120 14.38 -5.58 -4.94
N ILE A 121 13.72 -6.74 -5.06
CA ILE A 121 13.55 -7.43 -6.35
C ILE A 121 12.34 -6.86 -7.12
N SER A 122 11.27 -6.48 -6.42
CA SER A 122 10.06 -5.99 -7.08
C SER A 122 10.24 -4.58 -7.68
N PHE A 123 11.22 -3.79 -7.20
CA PHE A 123 11.44 -2.45 -7.74
C PHE A 123 12.04 -2.48 -9.15
N PRO A 124 13.16 -3.18 -9.42
CA PRO A 124 13.66 -3.39 -10.78
C PRO A 124 12.62 -4.06 -11.69
N PHE A 125 11.90 -5.07 -11.19
CA PHE A 125 10.77 -5.67 -11.90
C PHE A 125 9.78 -4.60 -12.36
N ALA A 126 9.26 -3.77 -11.44
CA ALA A 126 8.30 -2.74 -11.76
C ALA A 126 8.83 -1.72 -12.79
N LEU A 127 10.11 -1.35 -12.71
CA LEU A 127 10.75 -0.47 -13.69
C LEU A 127 10.84 -1.12 -15.07
N PHE A 128 11.27 -2.37 -15.15
CA PHE A 128 11.47 -3.06 -16.42
C PHE A 128 10.14 -3.42 -17.08
N THR A 129 9.17 -3.94 -16.33
CA THR A 129 7.81 -4.18 -16.85
C THR A 129 7.19 -2.90 -17.39
N SER A 130 7.29 -1.79 -16.63
CA SER A 130 6.77 -0.49 -17.08
C SER A 130 7.51 0.00 -18.33
N GLY A 131 8.84 -0.14 -18.37
CA GLY A 131 9.67 0.21 -19.53
C GLY A 131 9.28 -0.56 -20.80
N LEU A 132 9.09 -1.87 -20.69
CA LEU A 132 8.62 -2.74 -21.79
C LEU A 132 7.23 -2.32 -22.26
N ILE A 133 6.29 -2.05 -21.33
CA ILE A 133 4.96 -1.54 -21.69
C ILE A 133 5.10 -0.21 -22.46
N SER A 134 6.01 0.66 -22.03
CA SER A 134 6.26 1.93 -22.69
C SER A 134 6.81 1.77 -24.12
N GLN A 135 7.64 0.76 -24.36
CA GLN A 135 8.20 0.50 -25.69
C GLN A 135 7.16 -0.15 -26.61
N PHE A 136 6.44 -1.18 -26.14
CA PHE A 136 5.51 -1.91 -27.00
C PHE A 136 4.17 -1.21 -27.23
N PHE A 137 3.64 -0.51 -26.23
CA PHE A 137 2.28 0.04 -26.28
C PHE A 137 2.25 1.58 -26.37
N LEU A 138 3.33 2.25 -25.96
CA LEU A 138 3.39 3.73 -25.87
C LEU A 138 4.56 4.30 -26.68
N SER A 139 4.94 3.65 -27.78
CA SER A 139 6.02 4.12 -28.66
C SER A 139 5.72 5.46 -29.30
N ASN A 140 4.46 5.68 -29.72
CA ASN A 140 4.03 6.88 -30.45
C ASN A 140 3.41 7.97 -29.57
N THR A 141 3.46 7.82 -28.24
CA THR A 141 2.83 8.75 -27.30
C THR A 141 3.80 9.87 -26.91
N PRO A 142 3.34 11.13 -26.74
CA PRO A 142 4.19 12.22 -26.27
C PRO A 142 4.86 11.89 -24.93
N LEU A 143 6.11 12.35 -24.76
CA LEU A 143 6.97 12.01 -23.63
C LEU A 143 6.35 12.37 -22.27
N ASP A 144 5.65 13.50 -22.18
CA ASP A 144 5.00 13.96 -20.95
C ASP A 144 3.87 13.01 -20.49
N VAL A 145 3.03 12.56 -21.43
CA VAL A 145 1.94 11.61 -21.14
C VAL A 145 2.51 10.24 -20.80
N LYS A 146 3.55 9.83 -21.54
CA LYS A 146 4.26 8.56 -21.34
C LYS A 146 4.89 8.48 -19.96
N SER A 147 5.57 9.54 -19.52
CA SER A 147 6.22 9.59 -18.20
C SER A 147 5.20 9.56 -17.05
N GLN A 148 4.08 10.28 -17.17
CA GLN A 148 3.00 10.25 -16.17
C GLN A 148 2.37 8.85 -16.06
N PHE A 149 2.13 8.20 -17.19
CA PHE A 149 1.56 6.85 -17.21
C PHE A 149 2.52 5.81 -16.59
N LEU A 150 3.81 5.91 -16.91
CA LEU A 150 4.85 5.06 -16.30
C LEU A 150 4.94 5.26 -14.79
N MET A 151 4.91 6.51 -14.33
CA MET A 151 4.91 6.83 -12.89
C MET A 151 3.78 6.11 -12.15
N TRP A 152 2.59 5.98 -12.78
CA TRP A 152 1.44 5.30 -12.18
C TRP A 152 1.47 3.78 -12.31
N LEU A 153 2.20 3.22 -13.28
CA LEU A 153 2.36 1.76 -13.41
C LEU A 153 3.42 1.19 -12.48
N ILE A 154 4.50 1.94 -12.23
CA ILE A 154 5.60 1.47 -11.38
C ILE A 154 5.09 1.13 -9.97
N VAL A 155 4.22 1.96 -9.39
CA VAL A 155 3.70 1.75 -8.03
C VAL A 155 2.91 0.44 -7.87
N PRO A 156 1.86 0.15 -8.66
CA PRO A 156 1.12 -1.11 -8.55
C PRO A 156 1.98 -2.32 -8.89
N PHE A 157 2.88 -2.25 -9.89
CA PHE A 157 3.79 -3.36 -10.18
C PHE A 157 4.83 -3.59 -9.08
N TRP A 158 5.21 -2.54 -8.34
CA TRP A 158 6.13 -2.67 -7.22
C TRP A 158 5.45 -3.24 -5.98
N LEU A 159 4.26 -2.73 -5.64
CA LEU A 159 3.54 -3.12 -4.44
C LEU A 159 2.85 -4.49 -4.55
N THR A 160 2.48 -4.92 -5.77
CA THR A 160 1.78 -6.20 -5.96
C THR A 160 2.61 -7.39 -5.50
N PRO A 161 3.85 -7.62 -5.99
CA PRO A 161 4.66 -8.75 -5.53
C PRO A 161 5.10 -8.60 -4.06
N LEU A 162 5.30 -7.36 -3.60
CA LEU A 162 5.56 -7.04 -2.19
C LEU A 162 4.41 -7.47 -1.28
N SER A 163 3.15 -7.33 -1.72
CA SER A 163 1.99 -7.83 -0.96
C SER A 163 1.85 -9.35 -1.06
N LEU A 164 2.07 -9.92 -2.25
CA LEU A 164 1.86 -11.35 -2.51
C LEU A 164 2.87 -12.26 -1.81
N ILE A 165 4.09 -11.78 -1.54
CA ILE A 165 5.13 -12.55 -0.85
C ILE A 165 4.69 -13.04 0.54
N PHE A 166 3.75 -12.34 1.18
CA PHE A 166 3.23 -12.72 2.48
C PHE A 166 2.33 -13.97 2.43
N PHE A 167 1.69 -14.25 1.29
CA PHE A 167 0.94 -15.49 1.07
C PHE A 167 1.83 -16.72 0.86
N ALA A 168 3.10 -16.54 0.46
CA ALA A 168 4.00 -17.65 0.24
C ALA A 168 4.48 -18.28 1.56
N LYS A 169 4.33 -19.61 1.73
CA LYS A 169 4.85 -20.32 2.93
C LYS A 169 6.38 -20.23 3.02
N LYS A 170 7.08 -20.39 1.89
CA LYS A 170 8.53 -20.23 1.76
C LYS A 170 8.83 -19.01 0.87
N PRO A 171 9.71 -18.08 1.28
CA PRO A 171 9.99 -16.87 0.51
C PRO A 171 10.86 -17.13 -0.74
N TRP A 172 11.69 -18.18 -0.73
CA TRP A 172 12.67 -18.42 -1.79
C TRP A 172 12.08 -18.66 -3.18
N PRO A 173 11.12 -19.59 -3.39
CA PRO A 173 10.58 -19.85 -4.72
C PRO A 173 10.01 -18.61 -5.45
N PRO A 174 9.13 -17.79 -4.83
CA PRO A 174 8.62 -16.59 -5.49
C PRO A 174 9.69 -15.52 -5.70
N LEU A 175 10.66 -15.37 -4.79
CA LEU A 175 11.75 -14.41 -4.98
C LEU A 175 12.67 -14.81 -6.14
N VAL A 176 12.99 -16.10 -6.26
CA VAL A 176 13.79 -16.64 -7.38
C VAL A 176 13.04 -16.47 -8.69
N MET A 177 11.75 -16.83 -8.74
CA MET A 177 10.93 -16.65 -9.94
C MET A 177 10.85 -15.18 -10.35
N LEU A 178 10.59 -14.28 -9.39
CA LEU A 178 10.55 -12.84 -9.66
C LEU A 178 11.90 -12.34 -10.17
N SER A 179 13.01 -12.76 -9.56
CA SER A 179 14.36 -12.40 -10.02
C SER A 179 14.65 -12.88 -11.44
N LEU A 180 14.24 -14.10 -11.80
CA LEU A 180 14.40 -14.64 -13.14
C LEU A 180 13.58 -13.84 -14.17
N ILE A 181 12.34 -13.50 -13.84
CA ILE A 181 11.50 -12.65 -14.69
C ILE A 181 12.18 -11.29 -14.89
N THR A 182 12.62 -10.64 -13.82
CA THR A 182 13.34 -9.36 -13.88
C THR A 182 14.60 -9.43 -14.75
N LEU A 183 15.37 -10.52 -14.66
CA LEU A 183 16.55 -10.72 -15.51
C LEU A 183 16.18 -10.88 -16.98
N ILE A 184 15.09 -11.60 -17.28
CA ILE A 184 14.58 -11.74 -18.65
C ILE A 184 14.13 -10.39 -19.19
N GLU A 185 13.36 -9.62 -18.41
CA GLU A 185 12.91 -8.29 -18.81
C GLU A 185 14.10 -7.34 -19.08
N PHE A 186 15.12 -7.37 -18.21
CA PHE A 186 16.35 -6.61 -18.41
C PHE A 186 17.08 -7.01 -19.70
N ALA A 187 17.19 -8.32 -19.97
CA ALA A 187 17.82 -8.81 -21.19
C ALA A 187 17.04 -8.38 -22.45
N VAL A 188 15.70 -8.44 -22.41
CA VAL A 188 14.85 -7.98 -23.51
C VAL A 188 15.04 -6.48 -23.74
N LEU A 189 15.04 -5.67 -22.67
CA LEU A 189 15.28 -4.23 -22.77
C LEU A 189 16.67 -3.90 -23.32
N GLN A 190 17.70 -4.68 -22.99
CA GLN A 190 19.05 -4.52 -23.54
C GLN A 190 19.16 -4.86 -25.03
N VAL A 191 18.38 -5.82 -25.51
CA VAL A 191 18.37 -6.19 -26.93
C VAL A 191 17.55 -5.20 -27.77
N GLN A 192 16.54 -4.57 -27.16
CA GLN A 192 15.58 -3.71 -27.86
C GLN A 192 15.82 -2.20 -27.69
N GLY A 193 16.60 -1.80 -26.68
CA GLY A 193 16.99 -0.40 -26.43
C GLY A 193 18.25 -0.02 -27.21
#